data_AF-A0A848AW66-F1
#
_entry.id   AF-A0A848AW66-F1
#
_cell.length_a   1.000
_cell.length_b   1.000
_cell.length_c   1.000
_cell.angle_alpha   90.00
_cell.angle_beta   90.00
_cell.angle_gamma   90.00
#
_symmetry.space_group_name_H-M   'P 1'
#
loop_
_entity.id
_entity.type
_entity.pdbx_description
1 polymer ?
#
loop_
_entity_poly.entity_id
_entity_poly.type
_entity_poly.pdbx_seq_one_letter_code
_entity_poly.pdbx_strand_id
1 'polypeptide(L)'
;MTRHELYKAMEQEKIIMYDTFFARLERTPLPELMTRWIGILILDREYRIGTHRAEWLATVMWNSAALTVGEAELARRESERQKETERQAKAEQLRKTIKADRELARQKLAFWHLCSKVDHRRLVENFLPACDEFYQGYVRKKFLNDLENMPDRTVLLWFWQAIPPFSLKEEPSRKISLDSLAA
;
A
#
# COMPACT_ATOMS: atom_id res chain seq x y z
N MET A 1 0.88 -24.28 12.25
CA MET A 1 0.24 -25.24 13.16
C MET A 1 0.69 -26.64 12.79
N THR A 2 1.18 -27.42 13.73
CA THR A 2 1.59 -28.82 13.54
C THR A 2 0.42 -29.78 13.81
N ARG A 3 0.57 -31.06 13.43
CA ARG A 3 -0.44 -32.09 13.71
C ARG A 3 -0.65 -32.30 15.22
N HIS A 4 0.42 -32.27 16.01
CA HIS A 4 0.34 -32.38 17.47
C HIS A 4 -0.41 -31.20 18.09
N GLU A 5 -0.13 -29.98 17.63
CA GLU A 5 -0.86 -28.78 18.07
C GLU A 5 -2.35 -28.85 17.73
N LEU A 6 -2.69 -29.39 16.55
CA LEU A 6 -4.08 -29.58 16.15
C LEU A 6 -4.79 -30.58 17.07
N TYR A 7 -4.17 -31.71 17.40
CA TYR A 7 -4.75 -32.70 18.32
C TYR A 7 -4.93 -32.12 19.71
N LYS A 8 -3.96 -31.35 20.20
CA LYS A 8 -4.08 -30.65 21.47
C LYS A 8 -5.22 -29.63 21.46
N ALA A 9 -5.42 -28.91 20.36
CA ALA A 9 -6.55 -27.98 20.21
C ALA A 9 -7.90 -28.73 20.19
N MET A 10 -7.97 -29.88 19.52
CA MET A 10 -9.16 -30.74 19.52
C MET A 10 -9.50 -31.28 20.91
N GLU A 11 -8.48 -31.67 21.67
CA GLU A 11 -8.61 -32.12 23.06
C GLU A 11 -9.11 -30.98 23.97
N GLN A 12 -8.59 -29.76 23.80
CA GLN A 12 -9.04 -28.57 24.53
C GLN A 12 -10.52 -28.26 24.26
N GLU A 13 -10.97 -28.47 23.03
CA GLU A 13 -12.38 -28.33 22.63
C GLU A 13 -13.25 -29.56 23.02
N LYS A 14 -12.65 -30.53 23.72
CA LYS A 14 -13.27 -31.75 24.24
C LYS A 14 -13.92 -32.62 23.17
N ILE A 15 -13.34 -32.69 21.97
CA ILE A 15 -13.86 -33.58 20.91
C ILE A 15 -13.81 -35.03 21.36
N ILE A 16 -14.85 -35.79 21.03
CA ILE A 16 -14.88 -37.23 21.28
C ILE A 16 -13.97 -37.93 20.27
N MET A 17 -12.82 -38.41 20.73
CA MET A 17 -11.80 -39.09 19.93
C MET A 17 -11.94 -40.62 20.05
N TYR A 18 -12.87 -41.22 19.32
CA TYR A 18 -12.99 -42.68 19.23
C TYR A 18 -11.99 -43.27 18.22
N ASP A 19 -11.66 -44.56 18.31
CA ASP A 19 -10.56 -45.18 17.53
C ASP A 19 -10.66 -44.95 16.02
N THR A 20 -11.87 -45.03 15.45
CA THR A 20 -12.09 -44.80 14.01
C THR A 20 -11.94 -43.33 13.62
N PHE A 21 -12.20 -42.39 14.54
CA PHE A 21 -11.93 -40.97 14.35
C PHE A 21 -10.42 -40.71 14.30
N PHE A 22 -9.68 -41.27 15.26
CA PHE A 22 -8.23 -41.12 15.33
C PHE A 22 -7.54 -41.74 14.11
N ALA A 23 -7.93 -42.94 13.71
CA ALA A 23 -7.41 -43.58 12.51
C ALA A 23 -7.67 -42.74 11.23
N ARG A 24 -8.80 -42.03 11.16
CA ARG A 24 -9.09 -41.12 10.05
C ARG A 24 -8.23 -39.86 10.12
N LEU A 25 -8.03 -39.27 11.30
CA LEU A 25 -7.10 -38.15 11.50
C LEU A 25 -5.67 -38.48 11.05
N GLU A 26 -5.18 -39.67 11.33
CA GLU A 26 -3.82 -40.04 10.95
C GLU A 26 -3.65 -40.12 9.42
N ARG A 27 -4.66 -40.65 8.74
CA ARG A 27 -4.68 -40.85 7.28
C ARG A 27 -4.91 -39.56 6.49
N THR A 28 -5.62 -38.58 7.06
CA THR A 28 -5.91 -37.32 6.36
C THR A 28 -4.71 -36.36 6.38
N PRO A 29 -4.34 -35.75 5.24
CA PRO A 29 -3.26 -34.76 5.19
C PRO A 29 -3.48 -33.58 6.15
N LEU A 30 -2.40 -33.10 6.78
CA LEU A 30 -2.48 -31.98 7.73
C LEU A 30 -3.16 -30.73 7.15
N PRO A 31 -2.92 -30.29 5.90
CA PRO A 31 -3.60 -29.12 5.34
C PRO A 31 -5.12 -29.27 5.35
N GLU A 32 -5.64 -30.42 4.92
CA GLU A 32 -7.08 -30.68 4.92
C GLU A 32 -7.64 -30.70 6.34
N LEU A 33 -6.93 -31.33 7.29
CA LEU A 33 -7.34 -31.33 8.70
C LEU A 33 -7.42 -29.92 9.27
N MET A 34 -6.46 -29.06 8.96
CA MET A 34 -6.46 -27.66 9.39
C MET A 34 -7.65 -26.90 8.79
N THR A 35 -7.94 -27.11 7.51
CA THR A 35 -9.07 -26.48 6.83
C THR A 35 -10.38 -26.91 7.46
N ARG A 36 -10.60 -28.22 7.64
CA ARG A 36 -11.79 -28.75 8.31
C ARG A 36 -11.92 -28.23 9.74
N TRP A 37 -10.81 -28.15 10.47
CA TRP A 37 -10.76 -27.62 11.82
C TRP A 37 -11.24 -26.16 11.89
N ILE A 38 -10.76 -25.32 10.99
CA ILE A 38 -11.21 -23.92 10.88
C ILE A 38 -12.71 -23.86 10.59
N GLY A 39 -13.18 -24.66 9.62
CA GLY A 39 -14.58 -24.66 9.25
C GLY A 39 -15.50 -25.11 10.38
N ILE A 40 -15.15 -26.15 11.14
CA ILE A 40 -16.01 -26.58 12.26
C ILE A 40 -16.08 -25.55 13.38
N LEU A 41 -15.00 -24.82 13.66
CA LEU A 41 -15.02 -23.78 14.69
C LEU A 41 -15.89 -22.58 14.28
N ILE A 42 -15.98 -22.30 12.97
CA ILE A 42 -16.89 -21.28 12.44
C ILE A 42 -18.33 -21.77 12.55
N LEU A 43 -18.60 -22.98 12.07
CA LEU A 43 -19.93 -23.59 12.12
C LEU A 43 -20.42 -23.68 13.58
N ASP A 44 -19.57 -24.09 14.51
CA ASP A 44 -19.90 -24.15 15.95
C ASP A 44 -20.42 -22.81 16.49
N ARG A 45 -19.77 -21.70 16.09
CA ARG A 45 -20.19 -20.34 16.47
C ARG A 45 -21.49 -19.92 15.81
N GLU A 46 -21.71 -20.31 14.56
CA GLU A 46 -22.94 -20.00 13.81
C GLU A 46 -24.15 -20.75 14.37
N TYR A 47 -23.99 -22.05 14.63
CA TYR A 47 -25.08 -22.91 15.12
C TYR A 47 -25.30 -22.82 16.63
N ARG A 48 -24.37 -22.24 17.40
CA ARG A 48 -24.46 -22.03 18.86
C ARG A 48 -24.87 -23.29 19.62
N ILE A 49 -24.19 -24.40 19.35
CA ILE A 49 -24.55 -25.70 19.92
C ILE A 49 -24.36 -25.69 21.45
N GLY A 50 -25.48 -25.76 22.19
CA GLY A 50 -25.46 -25.71 23.65
C GLY A 50 -25.23 -27.06 24.33
N THR A 51 -25.84 -28.14 23.81
CA THR A 51 -25.73 -29.50 24.34
C THR A 51 -25.05 -30.43 23.33
N HIS A 52 -24.32 -31.44 23.80
CA HIS A 52 -23.59 -32.41 22.96
C HIS A 52 -22.57 -31.81 21.98
N ARG A 53 -22.05 -30.60 22.26
CA ARG A 53 -21.08 -29.90 21.40
C ARG A 53 -19.88 -30.76 21.02
N ALA A 54 -19.30 -31.48 21.98
CA ALA A 54 -18.16 -32.38 21.78
C ALA A 54 -18.41 -33.46 20.70
N GLU A 55 -19.59 -34.07 20.75
CA GLU A 55 -20.03 -35.11 19.81
C GLU A 55 -20.38 -34.51 18.45
N TRP A 56 -21.02 -33.34 18.46
CA TRP A 56 -21.33 -32.57 17.26
C TRP A 56 -20.05 -32.19 16.50
N LEU A 57 -19.03 -31.67 17.19
CA LEU A 57 -17.73 -31.32 16.60
C LEU A 57 -17.08 -32.54 15.93
N ALA A 58 -17.07 -33.70 16.61
CA ALA A 58 -16.53 -34.95 16.06
C ALA A 58 -17.26 -35.40 14.78
N THR A 59 -18.58 -35.22 14.77
CA THR A 59 -19.43 -35.61 13.64
C THR A 59 -19.26 -34.66 12.45
N VAL A 60 -19.33 -33.36 12.70
CA VAL A 60 -19.32 -32.32 11.66
C VAL A 60 -17.94 -32.15 11.03
N MET A 61 -16.85 -32.49 11.71
CA MET A 61 -15.50 -32.44 11.16
C MET A 61 -15.35 -33.16 9.82
N TRP A 62 -16.06 -34.27 9.66
CA TRP A 62 -15.98 -35.08 8.45
C TRP A 62 -17.03 -34.73 7.39
N ASN A 63 -17.90 -33.77 7.67
CA ASN A 63 -18.87 -33.25 6.72
C ASN A 63 -18.18 -32.39 5.65
N SER A 64 -18.76 -32.31 4.45
CA SER A 64 -18.27 -31.45 3.37
C SER A 64 -18.35 -29.97 3.74
N ALA A 65 -19.38 -29.57 4.49
CA ALA A 65 -19.57 -28.20 4.96
C ALA A 65 -18.37 -27.68 5.77
N ALA A 66 -17.78 -28.51 6.64
CA ALA A 66 -16.60 -28.15 7.40
C ALA A 66 -15.38 -27.87 6.53
N LEU A 67 -15.23 -28.60 5.43
CA LEU A 67 -14.15 -28.34 4.47
C LEU A 67 -14.42 -27.03 3.72
N THR A 68 -15.61 -26.87 3.14
CA THR A 68 -15.98 -25.70 2.32
C THR A 68 -15.91 -24.38 3.10
N VAL A 69 -16.43 -24.35 4.33
CA VAL A 69 -16.35 -23.15 5.18
C VAL A 69 -14.90 -22.84 5.56
N GLY A 70 -14.11 -23.88 5.83
CA GLY A 70 -12.68 -23.73 6.08
C GLY A 70 -11.91 -23.12 4.91
N GLU A 71 -12.17 -23.60 3.69
CA GLU A 71 -11.55 -23.08 2.46
C GLU A 71 -11.93 -21.62 2.22
N ALA A 72 -13.22 -21.29 2.37
CA ALA A 72 -13.71 -19.93 2.22
C ALA A 72 -13.05 -18.96 3.21
N GLU A 73 -12.89 -19.37 4.48
CA GLU A 73 -12.21 -18.56 5.49
C GLU A 73 -10.72 -18.40 5.20
N LEU A 74 -10.03 -19.45 4.76
CA LEU A 74 -8.62 -19.37 4.38
C LEU A 74 -8.42 -18.41 3.20
N ALA A 75 -9.27 -18.51 2.18
CA ALA A 75 -9.26 -17.61 1.03
C ALA A 75 -9.52 -16.15 1.45
N ARG A 76 -10.48 -15.92 2.37
CA ARG A 76 -10.75 -14.59 2.92
C ARG A 76 -9.53 -14.01 3.63
N ARG A 77 -8.89 -14.79 4.52
CA ARG A 77 -7.67 -14.36 5.25
C ARG A 77 -6.51 -14.08 4.30
N GLU A 78 -6.36 -14.86 3.24
CA GLU A 78 -5.32 -14.64 2.25
C GLU A 78 -5.56 -13.36 1.46
N SER A 79 -6.79 -13.11 1.01
CA SER A 79 -7.16 -11.84 0.37
C SER A 79 -6.93 -10.63 1.29
N GLU A 80 -7.24 -10.76 2.59
CA GLU A 80 -6.96 -9.71 3.58
C GLU A 80 -5.47 -9.45 3.76
N ARG A 81 -4.65 -10.50 3.85
CA ARG A 81 -3.19 -10.35 3.90
C ARG A 81 -2.66 -9.65 2.65
N GLN A 82 -3.12 -10.05 1.46
CA GLN A 82 -2.72 -9.41 0.20
C GLN A 82 -3.08 -7.92 0.19
N LYS A 83 -4.33 -7.58 0.52
CA LYS A 83 -4.78 -6.17 0.61
C LYS A 83 -3.97 -5.35 1.61
N GLU A 84 -3.62 -5.94 2.75
CA GLU A 84 -2.79 -5.27 3.76
C GLU A 84 -1.36 -5.04 3.27
N THR A 85 -0.74 -6.04 2.62
CA THR A 85 0.59 -5.88 2.02
C THR A 85 0.61 -4.82 0.92
N GLU A 86 -0.44 -4.75 0.09
CA GLU A 86 -0.57 -3.71 -0.93
C GLU A 86 -0.73 -2.31 -0.31
N ARG A 87 -1.52 -2.19 0.76
CA ARG A 87 -1.67 -0.93 1.50
C ARG A 87 -0.35 -0.47 2.10
N GLN A 88 0.40 -1.39 2.70
CA GLN A 88 1.72 -1.09 3.27
C GLN A 88 2.72 -0.67 2.18
N ALA A 89 2.76 -1.37 1.05
CA ALA A 89 3.60 -1.01 -0.09
C ALA A 89 3.26 0.38 -0.65
N LYS A 90 1.96 0.68 -0.84
CA LYS A 90 1.49 2.01 -1.27
C LYS A 90 1.86 3.10 -0.26
N ALA A 91 1.70 2.84 1.04
CA ALA A 91 2.07 3.78 2.08
C ALA A 91 3.58 4.04 2.14
N GLU A 92 4.40 3.01 1.94
CA GLU A 92 5.85 3.16 1.86
C GLU A 92 6.28 3.96 0.63
N GLN A 93 5.67 3.67 -0.53
CA GLN A 93 5.92 4.44 -1.75
C GLN A 93 5.55 5.91 -1.58
N LEU A 94 4.38 6.20 -0.99
CA LEU A 94 3.96 7.57 -0.68
C LEU A 94 4.92 8.27 0.31
N ARG A 95 5.45 7.55 1.30
CA ARG A 95 6.46 8.12 2.21
C ARG A 95 7.76 8.46 1.47
N LYS A 96 8.20 7.60 0.54
CA LYS A 96 9.38 7.85 -0.30
C LYS A 96 9.19 9.07 -1.19
N THR A 97 8.03 9.21 -1.85
CA THR A 97 7.73 10.38 -2.69
C THR A 97 7.66 11.66 -1.86
N ILE A 98 6.95 11.67 -0.72
CA ILE A 98 6.90 12.85 0.17
C ILE A 98 8.30 13.25 0.65
N LYS A 99 9.16 12.28 0.97
CA LYS A 99 10.54 12.57 1.39
C LYS A 99 11.36 13.17 0.24
N ALA A 100 11.22 12.64 -0.98
CA ALA A 100 11.90 13.16 -2.16
C ALA A 100 11.43 14.58 -2.47
N ASP A 101 10.12 14.83 -2.45
CA ASP A 101 9.53 16.15 -2.68
C ASP A 101 9.99 17.19 -1.65
N ARG A 102 10.09 16.79 -0.38
CA ARG A 102 10.62 17.66 0.69
C ARG A 102 12.08 18.02 0.47
N GLU A 103 12.91 17.06 0.08
CA GLU A 103 14.32 17.33 -0.19
C GLU A 103 14.48 18.21 -1.44
N LEU A 104 13.69 17.96 -2.48
CA LEU A 104 13.67 18.79 -3.69
C LEU A 104 13.21 20.23 -3.37
N ALA A 105 12.17 20.38 -2.55
CA ALA A 105 11.71 21.68 -2.07
C ALA A 105 12.81 22.43 -1.32
N ARG A 106 13.55 21.72 -0.44
CA ARG A 106 14.69 22.29 0.30
C ARG A 106 15.78 22.79 -0.63
N GLN A 107 16.12 22.03 -1.66
CA GLN A 107 17.15 22.40 -2.63
C GLN A 107 16.71 23.59 -3.50
N LYS A 108 15.44 23.61 -3.94
CA LYS A 108 14.88 24.73 -4.71
C LYS A 108 14.88 26.02 -3.89
N LEU A 109 14.46 25.97 -2.63
CA LEU A 109 14.52 27.14 -1.75
C LEU A 109 15.96 27.60 -1.50
N ALA A 110 16.89 26.67 -1.27
CA ALA A 110 18.30 27.02 -1.11
C ALA A 110 18.83 27.77 -2.34
N PHE A 111 18.49 27.31 -3.56
CA PHE A 111 18.82 28.04 -4.79
C PHE A 111 18.17 29.43 -4.82
N TRP A 112 16.87 29.52 -4.51
CA TRP A 112 16.15 30.79 -4.50
C TRP A 112 16.79 31.81 -3.56
N HIS A 113 17.16 31.41 -2.34
CA HIS A 113 17.81 32.31 -1.38
C HIS A 113 19.24 32.70 -1.75
N LEU A 114 19.92 31.94 -2.62
CA LEU A 114 21.25 32.27 -3.13
C LEU A 114 21.21 33.26 -4.30
N CYS A 115 20.09 33.34 -5.02
CA CYS A 115 19.94 34.23 -6.17
C CYS A 115 19.81 35.69 -5.74
N SER A 116 20.38 36.59 -6.55
CA SER A 116 20.18 38.04 -6.41
C SER A 116 18.85 38.49 -7.01
N LYS A 117 18.40 39.72 -6.68
CA LYS A 117 17.23 40.36 -7.32
C LYS A 117 17.20 40.24 -8.84
N VAL A 118 18.37 40.43 -9.48
CA VAL A 118 18.51 40.42 -10.93
C VAL A 118 18.32 39.00 -11.46
N ASP A 119 18.84 38.01 -10.74
CA ASP A 119 18.72 36.60 -11.11
C ASP A 119 17.29 36.09 -10.92
N HIS A 120 16.59 36.48 -9.84
CA HIS A 120 15.17 36.16 -9.65
C HIS A 120 14.33 36.69 -10.80
N ARG A 121 14.53 37.96 -11.17
CA ARG A 121 13.78 38.59 -12.26
C ARG A 121 14.03 37.87 -13.59
N ARG A 122 15.30 37.60 -13.93
CA ARG A 122 15.65 36.87 -15.15
C ARG A 122 15.03 35.47 -15.19
N LEU A 123 15.07 34.75 -14.07
CA LEU A 123 14.51 33.41 -13.98
C LEU A 123 12.99 33.41 -14.18
N VAL A 124 12.28 34.35 -13.54
CA VAL A 124 10.83 34.50 -13.71
C VAL A 124 10.48 34.98 -15.12
N GLU A 125 11.18 35.96 -15.67
CA GLU A 125 10.93 36.47 -17.03
C GLU A 125 11.19 35.44 -18.12
N ASN A 126 12.16 34.54 -17.95
CA ASN A 126 12.40 33.43 -18.87
C ASN A 126 11.31 32.35 -18.77
N PHE A 127 10.70 32.17 -17.60
CA PHE A 127 9.66 31.16 -17.36
C PHE A 127 8.26 31.63 -17.78
N LEU A 128 7.94 32.91 -17.56
CA LEU A 128 6.60 33.47 -17.80
C LEU A 128 6.03 33.19 -19.20
N PRO A 129 6.78 33.30 -20.31
CA PRO A 129 6.25 33.07 -21.66
C PRO A 129 5.70 31.65 -21.88
N ALA A 130 6.16 30.67 -21.11
CA ALA A 130 5.68 29.29 -21.19
C ALA A 130 4.40 29.04 -20.37
N CYS A 131 3.95 30.01 -19.57
CA CYS A 131 2.74 29.91 -18.75
C CYS A 131 1.52 30.50 -19.45
N ASP A 132 0.32 30.21 -18.93
CA ASP A 132 -0.91 30.83 -19.42
C ASP A 132 -0.99 32.34 -19.14
N GLU A 133 -1.84 33.04 -19.91
CA GLU A 133 -1.98 34.50 -19.84
C GLU A 133 -2.43 35.00 -18.46
N PHE A 134 -3.25 34.22 -17.76
CA PHE A 134 -3.74 34.56 -16.43
C PHE A 134 -2.59 34.56 -15.41
N TYR A 135 -1.80 33.49 -15.39
CA TYR A 135 -0.62 33.33 -14.57
C TYR A 135 0.40 34.42 -14.87
N GLN A 136 0.65 34.71 -16.15
CA GLN A 136 1.55 35.78 -16.56
C GLN A 136 1.10 37.14 -16.03
N GLY A 137 -0.18 37.49 -16.22
CA GLY A 137 -0.75 38.74 -15.75
C GLY A 137 -0.69 38.87 -14.22
N TYR A 138 -0.96 37.77 -13.50
CA TYR A 138 -0.93 37.74 -12.05
C TYR A 138 0.47 37.95 -11.49
N VAL A 139 1.47 37.20 -11.98
CA VAL A 139 2.86 37.31 -11.52
C VAL A 139 3.44 38.70 -11.80
N ARG A 140 3.20 39.25 -13.01
CA ARG A 140 3.64 40.60 -13.38
C ARG A 140 3.05 41.67 -12.47
N LYS A 141 1.77 41.56 -12.12
CA LYS A 141 1.05 42.55 -11.31
C LYS A 141 1.35 42.44 -9.81
N LYS A 142 1.58 41.23 -9.29
CA LYS A 142 1.63 40.97 -7.85
C LYS A 142 3.01 40.61 -7.28
N PHE A 143 3.90 40.01 -8.06
CA PHE A 143 5.14 39.44 -7.52
C PHE A 143 6.42 40.03 -8.12
N LEU A 144 6.40 40.50 -9.37
CA LEU A 144 7.60 40.89 -10.11
C LEU A 144 8.40 42.07 -9.49
N ASN A 145 7.75 42.89 -8.66
CA ASN A 145 8.37 44.01 -7.96
C ASN A 145 9.01 43.62 -6.62
N ASP A 146 8.65 42.47 -6.04
CA ASP A 146 9.05 42.06 -4.70
C ASP A 146 9.29 40.54 -4.61
N LEU A 147 10.16 40.02 -5.48
CA LEU A 147 10.50 38.59 -5.53
C LEU A 147 11.36 38.15 -4.34
N GLU A 148 12.23 39.02 -3.83
CA GLU A 148 13.19 38.69 -2.77
C GLU A 148 12.53 38.44 -1.39
N ASN A 149 11.44 39.15 -1.09
CA ASN A 149 10.74 39.06 0.20
C ASN A 149 9.57 38.07 0.19
N MET A 150 9.43 37.27 -0.87
CA MET A 150 8.35 36.30 -0.95
C MET A 150 8.54 35.18 0.08
N PRO A 151 7.48 34.80 0.82
CA PRO A 151 7.54 33.64 1.69
C PRO A 151 7.83 32.36 0.90
N ASP A 152 8.67 31.49 1.47
CA ASP A 152 9.09 30.21 0.86
C ASP A 152 7.94 29.39 0.29
N ARG A 153 6.82 29.32 1.03
CA ARG A 153 5.62 28.60 0.59
C ARG A 153 5.03 29.19 -0.70
N THR A 154 5.05 30.51 -0.84
CA THR A 154 4.58 31.21 -2.04
C THR A 154 5.55 31.01 -3.19
N VAL A 155 6.85 31.06 -2.93
CA VAL A 155 7.89 30.77 -3.92
C VAL A 155 7.72 29.36 -4.48
N LEU A 156 7.60 28.35 -3.61
CA LEU A 156 7.38 26.98 -4.03
C LEU A 156 6.02 26.76 -4.70
N LEU A 157 4.97 27.48 -4.32
CA LEU A 157 3.66 27.33 -4.96
C LEU A 157 3.66 27.89 -6.39
N TRP A 158 4.24 29.07 -6.59
CA TRP A 158 4.15 29.78 -7.86
C TRP A 158 5.31 29.41 -8.79
N PHE A 159 6.53 29.27 -8.28
CA PHE A 159 7.74 29.13 -9.10
C PHE A 159 8.39 27.75 -9.00
N TRP A 160 7.68 26.72 -8.51
CA TRP A 160 8.20 25.36 -8.40
C TRP A 160 8.93 24.89 -9.67
N GLN A 161 8.30 25.09 -10.83
CA GLN A 161 8.80 24.63 -12.13
C GLN A 161 9.90 25.52 -12.70
N ALA A 162 10.02 26.76 -12.22
CA ALA A 162 11.03 27.70 -12.70
C ALA A 162 12.38 27.57 -11.98
N ILE A 163 12.36 27.08 -10.73
CA ILE A 163 13.52 27.09 -9.84
C ILE A 163 14.31 25.79 -9.93
N PRO A 164 15.61 25.82 -10.25
CA PRO A 164 16.51 24.66 -10.09
C PRO A 164 16.69 24.26 -8.62
N PRO A 165 17.03 22.99 -8.32
CA PRO A 165 17.21 21.88 -9.25
C PRO A 165 15.88 21.35 -9.78
N PHE A 166 15.86 21.03 -11.06
CA PHE A 166 14.82 20.18 -11.66
C PHE A 166 15.09 18.75 -11.20
N SER A 167 14.03 18.00 -10.92
CA SER A 167 14.02 16.69 -10.24
C SER A 167 15.35 15.93 -10.25
N LEU A 168 15.81 15.49 -9.07
CA LEU A 168 16.94 14.57 -8.93
C LEU A 168 16.61 13.24 -9.63
N LYS A 169 16.89 13.15 -10.93
CA LYS A 169 16.82 11.96 -11.81
C LYS A 169 15.62 11.02 -11.58
N GLU A 170 14.64 11.10 -12.47
CA GLU A 170 14.26 9.86 -13.16
C GLU A 170 15.31 9.62 -14.26
N GLU A 171 15.79 8.39 -14.35
CA GLU A 171 16.69 7.93 -15.41
C GLU A 171 16.13 8.31 -16.80
N PRO A 172 17.00 8.56 -17.80
CA PRO A 172 16.56 8.89 -19.15
C PRO A 172 15.91 7.67 -19.78
N SER A 173 14.59 7.58 -19.68
CA SER A 173 13.77 6.63 -20.42
C SER A 173 13.78 7.01 -21.89
N ARG A 174 14.76 6.41 -22.59
CA ARG A 174 14.73 6.04 -24.01
C ARG A 174 14.49 7.18 -25.04
N LYS A 175 15.60 7.55 -25.69
CA LYS A 175 15.77 7.79 -27.13
C LYS A 175 14.47 8.06 -27.92
N ILE A 176 14.29 9.32 -28.32
CA ILE A 176 13.87 9.63 -29.69
C ILE A 176 15.03 10.45 -30.28
N SER A 177 15.78 9.81 -31.18
CA SER A 177 16.75 10.50 -32.03
C SER A 177 15.97 11.50 -32.88
N LEU A 178 16.34 12.77 -32.79
CA LEU A 178 15.85 13.85 -33.65
C LEU A 178 16.69 13.96 -34.94
N ASP A 179 17.32 12.87 -35.38
CA ASP A 179 17.99 12.79 -36.68
C ASP A 179 17.04 12.40 -37.82
N SER A 180 15.72 12.30 -37.57
CA SER A 180 14.72 11.99 -38.61
C SER A 180 14.00 13.22 -39.18
N LEU A 181 14.57 14.42 -39.05
CA LEU A 181 13.99 15.66 -39.59
C LEU A 181 15.02 16.53 -40.33
N ALA A 182 15.97 15.90 -41.02
CA ALA A 182 16.80 16.56 -42.04
C ALA A 182 17.41 15.54 -43.02
N ALA A 183 16.59 15.02 -43.93
CA ALA A 183 16.99 14.60 -45.28
C ALA A 183 15.77 14.64 -46.20
#